data_AF-A0A524E319-F1
#
_entry.id   AF-A0A524E319-F1
#
_cell.length_a   1.000
_cell.length_b   1.000
_cell.length_c   1.000
_cell.angle_alpha   90.00
_cell.angle_beta   90.00
_cell.angle_gamma   90.00
#
_symmetry.space_group_name_H-M   'P 1'
#
loop_
_entity.id
_entity.type
_entity.pdbx_description
1 polymer ?
#
loop_
_entity_poly.entity_id
_entity_poly.type
_entity_poly.pdbx_seq_one_letter_code
_entity_poly.pdbx_strand_id
1 'polypeptide(L)'
;MELKTDVSSRFRLTKCEIERLRDEFELEIELAVEQRNQLSDEGHVSLTENEMKEISQNLFPTRQDAIEYLERESDGLAGIAVALFVLNEGTWRLMERRTAKQDRMLPMVTIPWNRWDPEAESPNNPQAVKRNETDSVQVRYNPDKKRLMVEGDGGDFCGILEARIVAEKGGIRPLIIPGSPGRTDMVPKYENQRIQIGLDIDDTRAVLNPLPNEGFDYMFTESPKDFHTLGIELTGAGKDFTLRVGRGRESVLRGEVVVYIGKRGGSTDSECPDFRVFLYAIQRAFS
;
A
#
# COMPACT_ATOMS: atom_id res chain seq x y z
N MET A 1 -18.56 -10.46 -15.78
CA MET A 1 -17.31 -11.04 -16.30
C MET A 1 -16.65 -11.72 -15.11
N GLU A 2 -16.70 -13.04 -15.04
CA GLU A 2 -16.11 -13.80 -13.93
C GLU A 2 -14.58 -13.67 -14.01
N LEU A 3 -13.99 -12.89 -13.10
CA LEU A 3 -12.56 -12.94 -12.84
C LEU A 3 -12.28 -14.33 -12.26
N LYS A 4 -11.61 -15.18 -13.04
CA LYS A 4 -11.12 -16.49 -12.59
C LYS A 4 -10.31 -16.27 -11.31
N THR A 5 -10.85 -16.78 -10.22
CA THR A 5 -10.32 -16.79 -8.85
C THR A 5 -9.20 -17.81 -8.68
N ASP A 6 -8.09 -17.61 -9.39
CA ASP A 6 -6.85 -18.30 -9.05
C ASP A 6 -5.70 -17.34 -9.31
N VAL A 7 -5.43 -16.49 -8.34
CA VAL A 7 -4.10 -15.88 -8.23
C VAL A 7 -3.19 -17.01 -7.75
N SER A 8 -2.74 -17.86 -8.68
CA SER A 8 -1.71 -18.86 -8.39
C SER A 8 -0.37 -18.13 -8.19
N SER A 9 -0.26 -17.44 -7.06
CA SER A 9 0.95 -16.77 -6.63
C SER A 9 1.90 -17.86 -6.18
N ARG A 10 2.90 -18.18 -7.01
CA ARG A 10 4.04 -18.96 -6.58
C ARG A 10 5.10 -18.02 -6.04
N PHE A 11 5.67 -18.36 -4.89
CA PHE A 11 6.72 -17.64 -4.20
C PHE A 11 7.97 -18.49 -4.26
N ARG A 12 8.99 -18.08 -5.00
CA ARG A 12 10.26 -18.76 -5.03
C ARG A 12 11.15 -18.23 -3.93
N LEU A 13 11.68 -19.19 -3.21
CA LEU A 13 12.62 -18.98 -2.14
C LEU A 13 13.93 -19.62 -2.58
N THR A 14 15.01 -18.88 -2.40
CA THR A 14 16.36 -19.39 -2.49
C THR A 14 16.66 -20.26 -1.27
N LYS A 15 17.69 -21.10 -1.40
CA LYS A 15 18.18 -21.90 -0.28
C LYS A 15 18.54 -21.05 0.94
N CYS A 16 19.18 -19.90 0.73
CA CYS A 16 19.56 -18.98 1.80
C CYS A 16 18.35 -18.41 2.54
N GLU A 17 17.25 -18.09 1.84
CA GLU A 17 16.03 -17.58 2.47
C GLU A 17 15.34 -18.66 3.30
N ILE A 18 15.32 -19.91 2.81
CA ILE A 18 14.79 -21.05 3.56
C ILE A 18 15.64 -21.31 4.80
N GLU A 19 16.97 -21.34 4.67
CA GLU A 19 17.88 -21.52 5.80
C GLU A 19 17.71 -20.40 6.82
N ARG A 20 17.61 -19.14 6.39
CA ARG A 20 17.31 -18.02 7.28
C ARG A 20 15.99 -18.20 8.02
N LEU A 21 14.90 -18.55 7.32
CA LEU A 21 13.61 -18.80 7.97
C LEU A 21 13.67 -19.95 8.98
N ARG A 22 14.47 -20.99 8.72
CA ARG A 22 14.68 -22.11 9.64
C ARG A 22 15.54 -21.73 10.84
N ASP A 23 16.64 -21.02 10.61
CA ASP A 23 17.63 -20.68 11.64
C ASP A 23 17.16 -19.53 12.54
N GLU A 24 16.54 -18.50 11.97
CA GLU A 24 16.12 -17.29 12.70
C GLU A 24 14.84 -17.52 13.52
N PHE A 25 13.99 -18.47 13.09
CA PHE A 25 12.69 -18.74 13.72
C PHE A 25 12.53 -20.18 14.21
N GLU A 26 13.60 -20.99 14.20
CA GLU A 26 13.61 -22.39 14.63
C GLU A 26 12.50 -23.24 13.97
N LEU A 27 12.25 -23.03 12.67
CA LEU A 27 11.17 -23.68 11.93
C LEU A 27 11.63 -24.89 11.14
N GLU A 28 10.76 -25.90 11.05
CA GLU A 28 10.87 -26.95 10.04
C GLU A 28 10.00 -26.60 8.82
N ILE A 29 10.66 -26.23 7.72
CA ILE A 29 10.00 -26.07 6.42
C ILE A 29 10.05 -27.42 5.69
N GLU A 30 8.96 -28.18 5.72
CA GLU A 30 8.87 -29.45 5.00
C GLU A 30 8.68 -29.21 3.50
N LEU A 31 9.72 -29.50 2.72
CA LEU A 31 9.65 -29.49 1.25
C LEU A 31 9.35 -30.89 0.73
N ALA A 32 8.49 -30.98 -0.30
CA ALA A 32 8.27 -32.22 -1.07
C ALA A 32 9.55 -32.69 -1.77
N VAL A 33 9.59 -33.95 -2.20
CA VAL A 33 10.79 -34.54 -2.84
C VAL A 33 11.15 -33.77 -4.12
N GLU A 34 10.15 -33.41 -4.92
CA GLU A 34 10.31 -32.65 -6.15
C GLU A 34 10.88 -31.25 -5.88
N GLN A 35 10.41 -30.60 -4.81
CA GLN A 35 10.87 -29.30 -4.36
C GLN A 35 12.31 -29.34 -3.83
N ARG A 36 12.70 -30.42 -3.12
CA ARG A 36 14.08 -30.62 -2.68
C ARG A 36 15.03 -30.82 -3.86
N ASN A 37 14.60 -31.58 -4.86
CA ASN A 37 15.37 -31.77 -6.10
C ASN A 37 15.52 -30.44 -6.84
N GLN A 38 14.44 -29.66 -6.98
CA GLN A 38 14.49 -28.34 -7.58
C GLN A 38 15.46 -27.40 -6.83
N LEU A 39 15.40 -27.38 -5.50
CA LEU A 39 16.30 -26.57 -4.67
C LEU A 39 17.77 -26.97 -4.85
N SER A 40 18.05 -28.27 -5.02
CA SER A 40 19.39 -28.79 -5.28
C SER A 40 19.91 -28.44 -6.68
N ASP A 41 19.05 -28.54 -7.69
CA ASP A 41 19.44 -28.40 -9.10
C ASP A 41 19.45 -26.93 -9.55
N GLU A 42 18.50 -26.13 -9.08
CA GLU A 42 18.27 -24.75 -9.54
C GLU A 42 18.58 -23.70 -8.46
N GLY A 43 18.92 -24.12 -7.24
CA GLY A 43 19.24 -23.23 -6.11
C GLY A 43 18.03 -22.51 -5.50
N HIS A 44 16.81 -22.84 -5.95
CA HIS A 44 15.57 -22.23 -5.48
C HIS A 44 14.38 -23.20 -5.57
N VAL A 45 13.30 -22.92 -4.86
CA VAL A 45 12.06 -23.69 -4.87
C VAL A 45 10.88 -22.74 -4.96
N SER A 46 9.83 -23.11 -5.71
CA SER A 46 8.56 -22.38 -5.70
C SER A 46 7.57 -22.97 -4.70
N LEU A 47 7.13 -22.15 -3.76
CA LEU A 47 6.08 -22.42 -2.79
C LEU A 47 4.75 -21.84 -3.27
N THR A 48 3.67 -22.57 -3.00
CA THR A 48 2.30 -22.12 -3.18
C THR A 48 1.88 -21.16 -2.08
N GLU A 49 0.76 -20.47 -2.30
CA GLU A 49 0.19 -19.59 -1.28
C GLU A 49 -0.20 -20.33 0.01
N ASN A 50 -0.69 -21.57 -0.10
CA ASN A 50 -1.04 -22.40 1.06
C ASN A 50 0.20 -22.80 1.86
N GLU A 51 1.28 -23.21 1.19
CA GLU A 51 2.55 -23.52 1.87
C GLU A 51 3.11 -22.28 2.58
N MET A 52 3.06 -21.10 1.93
CA MET A 52 3.46 -19.85 2.58
C MET A 52 2.58 -19.49 3.79
N LYS A 53 1.28 -19.79 3.72
CA LYS A 53 0.35 -19.59 4.83
C LYS A 53 0.68 -20.52 5.99
N GLU A 54 0.98 -21.79 5.74
CA GLU A 54 1.36 -22.76 6.76
C GLU A 54 2.67 -22.37 7.44
N ILE A 55 3.69 -21.97 6.67
CA ILE A 55 4.95 -21.43 7.20
C ILE A 55 4.66 -20.24 8.12
N SER A 56 3.81 -19.31 7.67
CA SER A 56 3.45 -18.12 8.45
C SER A 56 2.70 -18.46 9.74
N GLN A 57 1.79 -19.44 9.70
CA GLN A 57 1.08 -19.91 10.88
C GLN A 57 2.01 -20.58 11.91
N ASN A 58 3.06 -21.24 11.44
CA ASN A 58 4.09 -21.81 12.30
C ASN A 58 5.04 -20.74 12.87
N LEU A 59 5.34 -19.69 12.08
CA LEU A 59 6.14 -18.53 12.52
C LEU A 59 5.49 -17.79 13.69
N PHE A 60 4.19 -17.58 13.63
CA PHE A 60 3.43 -16.85 14.65
C PHE A 60 2.14 -17.60 15.02
N PRO A 61 2.24 -18.64 15.87
CA PRO A 61 1.10 -19.47 16.22
C PRO A 61 0.03 -18.68 16.98
N THR A 62 0.40 -17.66 17.74
CA THR A 62 -0.54 -16.77 18.45
C THR A 62 -0.62 -15.39 17.81
N ARG A 63 -1.67 -14.66 18.17
CA ARG A 63 -1.84 -13.24 17.83
C ARG A 63 -0.69 -12.38 18.39
N GLN A 64 -0.20 -12.73 19.57
CA GLN A 64 0.88 -11.99 20.24
C GLN A 64 2.22 -12.18 19.49
N ASP A 65 2.52 -13.39 19.04
CA ASP A 65 3.73 -13.68 18.26
C ASP A 65 3.75 -12.89 16.94
N ALA A 66 2.59 -12.72 16.30
CA ALA A 66 2.46 -11.93 15.08
C ALA A 66 2.74 -10.44 15.34
N ILE A 67 2.30 -9.91 16.49
CA ILE A 67 2.58 -8.53 16.90
C ILE A 67 4.08 -8.34 17.16
N GLU A 68 4.70 -9.26 17.90
CA GLU A 68 6.15 -9.22 18.18
C GLU A 68 6.98 -9.32 16.90
N TYR A 69 6.55 -10.14 15.94
CA TYR A 69 7.14 -10.18 14.60
C TYR A 69 7.04 -8.83 13.89
N LEU A 70 5.86 -8.21 13.89
CA LEU A 70 5.64 -6.91 13.26
C LEU A 70 6.47 -5.79 13.91
N GLU A 71 6.77 -5.87 15.20
CA GLU A 71 7.64 -4.91 15.89
C GLU A 71 9.11 -5.05 15.48
N ARG A 72 9.55 -6.27 15.18
CA ARG A 72 10.96 -6.58 14.90
C ARG A 72 11.33 -6.38 13.43
N GLU A 73 10.47 -6.83 12.51
CA GLU A 73 10.82 -6.98 11.09
C GLU A 73 10.31 -5.85 10.18
N SER A 74 9.42 -4.98 10.68
CA SER A 74 8.78 -3.94 9.89
C SER A 74 9.73 -2.89 9.30
N ASP A 75 10.82 -2.58 10.00
CA ASP A 75 11.79 -1.55 9.59
C ASP A 75 12.68 -2.02 8.42
N GLY A 76 12.73 -3.33 8.14
CA GLY A 76 13.55 -3.92 7.07
C GLY A 76 12.86 -3.99 5.70
N LEU A 77 11.57 -3.67 5.62
CA LEU A 77 10.77 -3.90 4.42
C LEU A 77 10.81 -2.70 3.45
N ALA A 78 11.54 -2.87 2.35
CA ALA A 78 11.60 -1.87 1.28
C ALA A 78 10.41 -1.95 0.30
N GLY A 79 10.04 -0.80 -0.26
CA GLY A 79 9.03 -0.69 -1.30
C GLY A 79 7.62 -1.06 -0.88
N ILE A 80 7.21 -0.62 0.31
CA ILE A 80 5.82 -0.67 0.76
C ILE A 80 5.06 0.51 0.14
N ALA A 81 3.84 0.23 -0.32
CA ALA A 81 2.87 1.20 -0.73
C ALA A 81 1.64 1.19 0.17
N VAL A 82 1.10 2.36 0.43
CA VAL A 82 -0.08 2.58 1.26
C VAL A 82 -1.04 3.52 0.54
N ALA A 83 -2.32 3.19 0.55
CA ALA A 83 -3.39 4.06 0.09
C ALA A 83 -4.53 4.08 1.12
N LEU A 84 -4.83 5.24 1.68
CA LEU A 84 -5.92 5.45 2.64
C LEU A 84 -7.11 6.07 1.92
N PHE A 85 -8.27 5.46 2.03
CA PHE A 85 -9.56 5.99 1.58
C PHE A 85 -10.44 6.26 2.79
N VAL A 86 -11.09 7.42 2.79
CA VAL A 86 -12.04 7.81 3.85
C VAL A 86 -13.37 8.12 3.21
N LEU A 87 -14.38 7.31 3.52
CA LEU A 87 -15.69 7.34 2.90
C LEU A 87 -16.68 8.05 3.82
N ASN A 88 -16.89 9.34 3.56
CA ASN A 88 -17.91 10.15 4.23
C ASN A 88 -18.42 11.25 3.30
N GLU A 89 -19.52 11.91 3.66
CA GLU A 89 -20.09 12.99 2.84
C GLU A 89 -19.11 14.12 2.53
N GLY A 90 -18.22 14.45 3.48
CA GLY A 90 -17.24 15.52 3.32
C GLY A 90 -16.22 15.20 2.23
N THR A 91 -15.68 13.97 2.21
CA THR A 91 -14.74 13.52 1.17
C THR A 91 -15.43 13.40 -0.18
N TRP A 92 -16.67 12.91 -0.23
CA TRP A 92 -17.46 12.88 -1.47
C TRP A 92 -17.71 14.26 -2.05
N ARG A 93 -18.09 15.25 -1.24
CA ARG A 93 -18.24 16.65 -1.69
C ARG A 93 -16.95 17.26 -2.21
N LEU A 94 -15.79 16.82 -1.72
CA LEU A 94 -14.50 17.20 -2.31
C LEU A 94 -14.31 16.54 -3.67
N MET A 95 -14.67 15.26 -3.83
CA MET A 95 -14.55 14.53 -5.09
C MET A 95 -15.47 15.05 -6.19
N GLU A 96 -16.69 15.51 -5.86
CA GLU A 96 -17.64 16.11 -6.81
C GLU A 96 -17.06 17.34 -7.55
N ARG A 97 -16.05 18.00 -6.97
CA ARG A 97 -15.36 19.14 -7.60
C ARG A 97 -14.40 18.73 -8.72
N ARG A 98 -14.11 17.42 -8.89
CA ARG A 98 -13.31 16.89 -10.00
C ARG A 98 -14.12 16.85 -11.28
N THR A 99 -13.49 17.02 -12.43
CA THR A 99 -14.21 16.95 -13.73
C THR A 99 -14.18 15.57 -14.39
N ALA A 100 -13.15 14.75 -14.15
CA ALA A 100 -12.90 13.54 -14.95
C ALA A 100 -13.48 12.24 -14.38
N LYS A 101 -13.58 12.08 -13.05
CA LYS A 101 -13.99 10.84 -12.37
C LYS A 101 -14.71 11.15 -11.05
N GLN A 102 -15.90 11.72 -11.13
CA GLN A 102 -16.70 12.10 -9.95
C GLN A 102 -17.30 10.89 -9.23
N ASP A 103 -17.44 9.77 -9.93
CA ASP A 103 -17.95 8.49 -9.46
C ASP A 103 -16.94 7.68 -8.64
N ARG A 104 -15.68 8.13 -8.57
CA ARG A 104 -14.60 7.39 -7.90
C ARG A 104 -13.88 8.22 -6.85
N MET A 105 -13.62 7.59 -5.71
CA MET A 105 -12.94 8.19 -4.58
C MET A 105 -11.43 8.16 -4.78
N LEU A 106 -10.76 9.31 -4.65
CA LEU A 106 -9.31 9.36 -4.54
C LEU A 106 -8.87 8.91 -3.13
N PRO A 107 -7.67 8.34 -3.00
CA PRO A 107 -7.07 8.18 -1.68
C PRO A 107 -6.94 9.56 -1.02
N MET A 108 -7.23 9.63 0.28
CA MET A 108 -6.97 10.82 1.10
C MET A 108 -5.48 10.98 1.37
N VAL A 109 -4.74 9.89 1.55
CA VAL A 109 -3.28 9.90 1.62
C VAL A 109 -2.68 8.70 0.91
N THR A 110 -1.46 8.86 0.40
CA THR A 110 -0.70 7.76 -0.20
C THR A 110 0.73 7.77 0.27
N ILE A 111 1.35 6.60 0.38
CA ILE A 111 2.78 6.43 0.60
C ILE A 111 3.28 5.42 -0.45
N PRO A 112 4.33 5.69 -1.24
CA PRO A 112 5.08 6.95 -1.30
C PRO A 112 4.24 8.08 -1.92
N TRP A 113 4.84 9.28 -1.96
CA TRP A 113 4.24 10.43 -2.63
C TRP A 113 4.14 10.21 -4.15
N ASN A 114 2.93 10.32 -4.69
CA ASN A 114 2.67 10.35 -6.13
C ASN A 114 2.29 11.78 -6.53
N ARG A 115 2.90 12.30 -7.59
CA ARG A 115 2.65 13.67 -8.06
C ARG A 115 2.46 13.73 -9.56
N TRP A 116 1.74 14.75 -10.01
CA TRP A 116 1.67 15.08 -11.42
C TRP A 116 2.91 15.89 -11.84
N ASP A 117 3.55 15.52 -12.94
CA ASP A 117 4.74 16.17 -13.50
C ASP A 117 4.59 16.21 -15.04
N PRO A 118 4.40 17.38 -15.68
CA PRO A 118 4.09 17.45 -17.11
C PRO A 118 5.18 16.83 -17.99
N GLU A 119 6.43 16.86 -17.52
CA GLU A 119 7.57 16.30 -18.25
C GLU A 119 7.55 14.76 -18.25
N ALA A 120 6.78 14.13 -17.37
CA ALA A 120 6.62 12.69 -17.30
C ALA A 120 5.56 12.15 -18.28
N GLU A 121 4.87 13.03 -19.03
CA GLU A 121 3.85 12.62 -19.99
C GLU A 121 4.46 11.84 -21.15
N SER A 122 3.98 10.63 -21.36
CA SER A 122 4.42 9.76 -22.47
C SER A 122 3.29 8.82 -22.90
N PRO A 123 3.39 8.11 -24.03
CA PRO A 123 2.39 7.11 -24.42
C PRO A 123 2.14 6.03 -23.35
N ASN A 124 3.15 5.73 -22.53
CA ASN A 124 3.06 4.77 -21.43
C ASN A 124 2.66 5.42 -20.09
N ASN A 125 2.61 6.74 -20.02
CA ASN A 125 2.19 7.53 -18.86
C ASN A 125 1.39 8.77 -19.30
N PRO A 126 0.18 8.60 -19.88
CA PRO A 126 -0.58 9.70 -20.47
C PRO A 126 -1.15 10.69 -19.43
N GLN A 127 -1.10 10.32 -18.15
CA GLN A 127 -1.51 11.16 -17.03
C GLN A 127 -0.33 11.86 -16.36
N ALA A 128 0.90 11.66 -16.86
CA ALA A 128 2.11 12.30 -16.35
C ALA A 128 2.32 12.10 -14.83
N VAL A 129 1.88 10.95 -14.30
CA VAL A 129 2.03 10.62 -12.88
C VAL A 129 3.46 10.16 -12.63
N LYS A 130 4.13 10.82 -11.69
CA LYS A 130 5.47 10.50 -11.23
C LYS A 130 5.40 9.99 -9.80
N ARG A 131 5.99 8.81 -9.59
CA ARG A 131 6.06 8.17 -8.28
C ARG A 131 7.41 8.47 -7.65
N ASN A 132 7.42 8.82 -6.37
CA ASN A 132 8.67 8.90 -5.64
C ASN A 132 9.18 7.49 -5.32
N GLU A 133 10.48 7.28 -5.51
CA GLU A 133 11.15 5.99 -5.23
C GLU A 133 11.57 5.84 -3.76
N THR A 134 11.27 6.81 -2.90
CA THR A 134 11.70 6.80 -1.49
C THR A 134 11.08 5.64 -0.71
N ASP A 135 11.91 4.93 0.07
CA ASP A 135 11.55 3.77 0.90
C ASP A 135 11.33 4.15 2.37
N SER A 136 10.56 5.19 2.66
CA SER A 136 10.45 5.73 4.02
C SER A 136 9.31 5.17 4.87
N VAL A 137 8.75 4.01 4.49
CA VAL A 137 7.66 3.37 5.24
C VAL A 137 8.22 2.62 6.45
N GLN A 138 7.61 2.87 7.60
CA GLN A 138 7.87 2.16 8.85
C GLN A 138 6.53 1.69 9.41
N VAL A 139 6.51 0.47 9.95
CA VAL A 139 5.35 -0.05 10.67
C VAL A 139 5.75 -0.27 12.11
N ARG A 140 4.96 0.20 13.07
CA ARG A 140 5.27 0.10 14.49
C ARG A 140 4.02 -0.28 15.26
N TYR A 141 4.14 -1.15 16.23
CA TYR A 141 3.04 -1.41 17.15
C TYR A 141 3.15 -0.49 18.38
N ASN A 142 2.00 -0.03 18.86
CA ASN A 142 1.87 0.69 20.11
C ASN A 142 1.06 -0.18 21.08
N PRO A 143 1.71 -0.84 22.06
CA PRO A 143 1.03 -1.76 22.97
C PRO A 143 0.03 -1.06 23.90
N ASP A 144 0.34 0.15 24.36
CA ASP A 144 -0.53 0.90 25.27
C ASP A 144 -1.87 1.26 24.63
N LYS A 145 -1.84 1.60 23.34
CA LYS A 145 -3.02 1.94 22.55
C LYS A 145 -3.60 0.75 21.78
N LYS A 146 -2.92 -0.40 21.77
CA LYS A 146 -3.18 -1.54 20.87
C LYS A 146 -3.35 -1.11 19.41
N ARG A 147 -2.39 -0.34 18.89
CA ARG A 147 -2.48 0.19 17.53
C ARG A 147 -1.29 -0.17 16.69
N LEU A 148 -1.55 -0.59 15.46
CA LEU A 148 -0.54 -0.64 14.41
C LEU A 148 -0.42 0.75 13.79
N MET A 149 0.79 1.29 13.74
CA MET A 149 1.12 2.59 13.18
C MET A 149 1.91 2.40 11.91
N VAL A 150 1.43 2.95 10.79
CA VAL A 150 2.14 2.97 9.51
C VAL A 150 2.56 4.41 9.23
N GLU A 151 3.85 4.65 9.05
CA GLU A 151 4.42 5.98 8.89
C GLU A 151 5.32 6.06 7.66
N GLY A 152 5.25 7.14 6.88
CA GLY A 152 6.12 7.34 5.73
C GLY A 152 5.93 8.68 5.05
N ASP A 153 6.78 9.01 4.09
CA ASP A 153 6.65 10.25 3.33
C ASP A 153 5.71 10.05 2.14
N GLY A 154 4.63 10.81 2.13
CA GLY A 154 3.47 10.53 1.32
C GLY A 154 2.78 11.78 0.79
N GLY A 155 1.84 11.56 -0.13
CA GLY A 155 0.94 12.62 -0.57
C GLY A 155 -0.22 12.78 0.39
N ASP A 156 -0.49 14.00 0.81
CA ASP A 156 -1.74 14.37 1.46
C ASP A 156 -2.70 15.02 0.44
N PHE A 157 -3.87 14.41 0.26
CA PHE A 157 -4.90 14.77 -0.71
C PHE A 157 -5.97 15.64 -0.01
N CYS A 158 -5.53 16.69 0.70
CA CYS A 158 -6.39 17.57 1.51
C CYS A 158 -7.12 18.68 0.68
N GLY A 159 -7.87 18.28 -0.35
CA GLY A 159 -8.96 19.12 -0.87
C GLY A 159 -8.61 20.32 -1.76
N ILE A 160 -7.39 20.44 -2.29
CA ILE A 160 -7.09 21.41 -3.34
C ILE A 160 -7.15 20.72 -4.70
N LEU A 161 -8.29 20.88 -5.37
CA LEU A 161 -8.51 20.51 -6.77
C LEU A 161 -8.37 21.74 -7.65
N GLU A 162 -7.23 22.44 -7.62
CA GLU A 162 -6.94 23.44 -8.63
C GLU A 162 -5.44 23.50 -8.94
N ALA A 163 -5.10 23.08 -10.15
CA ALA A 163 -4.40 23.95 -11.08
C ALA A 163 -4.94 23.64 -12.47
N ARG A 164 -5.46 24.65 -13.19
CA ARG A 164 -5.37 24.59 -14.65
C ARG A 164 -3.90 24.38 -14.94
N ILE A 165 -3.56 23.40 -15.76
CA ILE A 165 -2.18 23.17 -16.20
C ILE A 165 -1.78 24.35 -17.10
N VAL A 166 -1.44 25.48 -16.49
CA VAL A 166 -0.73 26.56 -17.16
C VAL A 166 0.73 26.13 -17.08
N ALA A 167 1.34 25.82 -18.21
CA ALA A 167 2.76 25.51 -18.28
C ALA A 167 3.54 26.61 -17.56
N GLU A 168 4.05 26.31 -16.36
CA GLU A 168 4.92 27.20 -15.61
C GLU A 168 6.23 27.28 -16.39
N LYS A 169 6.35 28.28 -17.26
CA LYS A 169 7.68 28.82 -17.56
C LYS A 169 8.13 29.50 -16.27
N GLY A 170 9.11 28.89 -15.62
CA GLY A 170 9.57 29.27 -14.28
C GLY A 170 9.79 30.77 -14.10
N GLY A 171 9.34 31.28 -12.96
CA GLY A 171 9.70 32.60 -12.44
C GLY A 171 8.61 33.68 -12.43
N ILE A 172 7.42 33.42 -12.97
CA ILE A 172 6.35 34.45 -13.04
C ILE A 172 5.07 33.89 -12.42
N ARG A 173 4.48 34.65 -11.49
CA ARG A 173 3.14 34.37 -10.93
C ARG A 173 2.17 34.04 -12.06
N PRO A 174 1.40 32.94 -11.99
CA PRO A 174 0.50 32.55 -13.06
C PRO A 174 -0.55 33.63 -13.30
N LEU A 175 -0.40 34.38 -14.39
CA LEU A 175 -1.42 35.27 -14.92
C LEU A 175 -2.36 34.41 -15.76
N ILE A 176 -3.65 34.40 -15.43
CA ILE A 176 -4.68 33.76 -16.24
C ILE A 176 -4.83 34.59 -17.52
N ILE A 177 -4.17 34.16 -18.60
CA ILE A 177 -4.34 34.74 -19.93
C ILE A 177 -5.40 33.92 -20.67
N PRO A 178 -6.55 34.51 -21.04
CA PRO A 178 -7.51 33.85 -21.92
C PRO A 178 -6.82 33.50 -23.25
N GLY A 179 -6.66 32.21 -23.56
CA GLY A 179 -6.07 31.74 -24.82
C GLY A 179 -4.72 31.00 -24.72
N SER A 180 -4.22 30.64 -23.53
CA SER A 180 -3.01 29.81 -23.44
C SER A 180 -3.29 28.37 -23.90
N PRO A 181 -2.46 27.77 -24.79
CA PRO A 181 -2.64 26.41 -25.32
C PRO A 181 -2.22 25.30 -24.34
N GLY A 182 -2.32 25.56 -23.04
CA GLY A 182 -2.02 24.57 -21.98
C GLY A 182 -3.21 23.66 -21.70
N ARG A 183 -2.95 22.48 -21.14
CA ARG A 183 -4.02 21.59 -20.64
C ARG A 183 -4.87 22.33 -19.62
N THR A 184 -6.19 22.23 -19.73
CA THR A 184 -7.12 22.87 -18.78
C THR A 184 -7.65 21.90 -17.73
N ASP A 185 -7.18 20.66 -17.75
CA ASP A 185 -7.65 19.59 -16.86
C ASP A 185 -7.27 19.91 -15.41
N MET A 186 -8.22 19.70 -14.48
CA MET A 186 -7.96 19.83 -13.05
C MET A 186 -7.21 18.59 -12.55
N VAL A 187 -6.00 18.79 -12.04
CA VAL A 187 -5.24 17.75 -11.33
C VAL A 187 -5.32 17.97 -9.83
N PRO A 188 -5.32 16.91 -8.99
CA PRO A 188 -5.29 17.10 -7.56
C PRO A 188 -3.91 17.66 -7.13
N LYS A 189 -3.92 18.62 -6.20
CA LYS A 189 -2.69 19.21 -5.65
C LYS A 189 -2.21 18.35 -4.49
N TYR A 190 -1.02 17.78 -4.64
CA TYR A 190 -0.37 16.97 -3.63
C TYR A 190 0.72 17.73 -2.92
N GLU A 191 0.71 17.67 -1.59
CA GLU A 191 1.85 18.10 -0.79
C GLU A 191 2.53 16.87 -0.21
N ASN A 192 3.85 16.80 -0.39
CA ASN A 192 4.65 15.78 0.26
C ASN A 192 4.70 16.08 1.76
N GLN A 193 4.19 15.17 2.57
CA GLN A 193 4.10 15.30 4.01
C GLN A 193 4.54 13.99 4.67
N ARG A 194 5.02 14.07 5.90
CA ARG A 194 5.18 12.88 6.74
C ARG A 194 3.78 12.43 7.16
N ILE A 195 3.36 11.25 6.71
CA ILE A 195 2.06 10.65 7.00
C ILE A 195 2.25 9.62 8.10
N GLN A 196 1.35 9.61 9.07
CA GLN A 196 1.24 8.55 10.07
C GLN A 196 -0.22 8.13 10.20
N ILE A 197 -0.49 6.85 9.96
CA ILE A 197 -1.79 6.21 10.04
C ILE A 197 -1.76 5.25 11.23
N GLY A 198 -2.63 5.43 12.22
CA GLY A 198 -2.81 4.48 13.31
C GLY A 198 -4.09 3.68 13.13
N LEU A 199 -4.02 2.36 13.35
CA LEU A 199 -5.11 1.41 13.16
C LEU A 199 -5.31 0.61 14.45
N ASP A 200 -6.53 0.58 14.96
CA ASP A 200 -6.90 -0.28 16.11
C ASP A 200 -7.00 -1.74 15.67
N ILE A 201 -6.22 -2.61 16.31
CA ILE A 201 -6.11 -4.02 15.91
C ILE A 201 -7.33 -4.86 16.32
N ASP A 202 -8.11 -4.41 17.31
CA ASP A 202 -9.24 -5.17 17.85
C ASP A 202 -10.53 -4.96 17.02
N ASP A 203 -10.68 -3.80 16.38
CA ASP A 203 -11.91 -3.37 15.69
C ASP A 203 -11.77 -3.28 14.15
N THR A 204 -10.58 -3.53 13.61
CA THR A 204 -10.32 -3.43 12.17
C THR A 204 -10.30 -4.81 11.50
N ARG A 205 -10.98 -4.94 10.37
CA ARG A 205 -10.98 -6.18 9.57
C ARG A 205 -9.81 -6.20 8.59
N ALA A 206 -9.09 -7.32 8.52
CA ALA A 206 -7.99 -7.54 7.59
C ALA A 206 -8.30 -8.59 6.52
N VAL A 207 -8.08 -8.26 5.24
CA VAL A 207 -8.32 -9.15 4.09
C VAL A 207 -7.10 -9.16 3.17
N LEU A 208 -6.44 -10.32 3.06
CA LEU A 208 -5.36 -10.53 2.10
C LEU A 208 -5.88 -10.65 0.67
N ASN A 209 -5.05 -10.25 -0.29
CA ASN A 209 -5.34 -10.27 -1.72
C ASN A 209 -6.70 -9.64 -2.06
N PRO A 210 -6.99 -8.43 -1.56
CA PRO A 210 -8.31 -7.83 -1.72
C PRO A 210 -8.66 -7.69 -3.20
N LEU A 211 -9.95 -7.88 -3.52
CA LEU A 211 -10.44 -7.58 -4.85
C LEU A 211 -10.43 -6.05 -5.06
N PRO A 212 -10.01 -5.56 -6.24
CA PRO A 212 -10.07 -4.14 -6.56
C PRO A 212 -11.47 -3.56 -6.37
N ASN A 213 -11.58 -2.44 -5.67
CA ASN A 213 -12.84 -1.73 -5.51
C ASN A 213 -13.05 -0.78 -6.69
N GLU A 214 -14.10 -1.01 -7.48
CA GLU A 214 -14.41 -0.20 -8.67
C GLU A 214 -14.74 1.27 -8.32
N GLY A 215 -15.17 1.53 -7.08
CA GLY A 215 -15.45 2.87 -6.56
C GLY A 215 -14.20 3.68 -6.19
N PHE A 216 -13.00 3.10 -6.26
CA PHE A 216 -11.75 3.79 -5.93
C PHE A 216 -10.95 4.19 -7.18
N ASP A 217 -10.29 5.33 -7.12
CA ASP A 217 -9.43 5.86 -8.17
C ASP A 217 -7.95 5.66 -7.80
N TYR A 218 -7.38 4.58 -8.31
CA TYR A 218 -5.99 4.17 -8.08
C TYR A 218 -4.97 4.95 -8.94
N MET A 219 -5.38 6.05 -9.61
CA MET A 219 -4.51 6.80 -10.52
C MET A 219 -3.23 7.31 -9.84
N PHE A 220 -3.34 7.71 -8.57
CA PHE A 220 -2.23 8.26 -7.79
C PHE A 220 -1.81 7.31 -6.66
N THR A 221 -1.94 6.01 -6.90
CA THR A 221 -1.50 4.93 -6.01
C THR A 221 -0.73 3.88 -6.80
N GLU A 222 -0.37 2.78 -6.13
CA GLU A 222 -0.05 1.53 -6.81
C GLU A 222 -1.25 0.97 -7.56
N SER A 223 -0.97 0.06 -8.51
CA SER A 223 -2.04 -0.50 -9.31
C SER A 223 -2.94 -1.39 -8.45
N PRO A 224 -4.26 -1.47 -8.75
CA PRO A 224 -5.16 -2.38 -8.06
C PRO A 224 -4.73 -3.84 -8.18
N LYS A 225 -4.02 -4.19 -9.26
CA LYS A 225 -3.44 -5.52 -9.46
C LYS A 225 -2.34 -5.82 -8.44
N ASP A 226 -1.50 -4.83 -8.12
CA ASP A 226 -0.42 -5.00 -7.16
C ASP A 226 -0.98 -5.21 -5.75
N PHE A 227 -1.99 -4.42 -5.35
CA PHE A 227 -2.71 -4.63 -4.08
C PHE A 227 -3.42 -5.99 -4.03
N HIS A 228 -3.99 -6.44 -5.14
CA HIS A 228 -4.64 -7.75 -5.19
C HIS A 228 -3.63 -8.92 -5.11
N THR A 229 -2.44 -8.76 -5.68
CA THR A 229 -1.44 -9.85 -5.73
C THR A 229 -0.61 -9.94 -4.45
N LEU A 230 -0.12 -8.78 -3.97
CA LEU A 230 0.77 -8.65 -2.82
C LEU A 230 0.31 -7.48 -1.96
N GLY A 231 -0.90 -7.60 -1.43
CA GLY A 231 -1.43 -6.59 -0.52
C GLY A 231 -2.49 -7.10 0.43
N ILE A 232 -2.85 -6.23 1.35
CA ILE A 232 -3.87 -6.41 2.36
C ILE A 232 -4.77 -5.17 2.41
N GLU A 233 -6.06 -5.41 2.57
CA GLU A 233 -7.05 -4.39 2.86
C GLU A 233 -7.39 -4.41 4.34
N LEU A 234 -7.37 -3.24 4.97
CA LEU A 234 -7.71 -3.01 6.37
C LEU A 234 -8.90 -2.06 6.41
N THR A 235 -10.05 -2.55 6.89
CA THR A 235 -11.33 -1.85 6.82
C THR A 235 -11.99 -1.75 8.19
N GLY A 236 -12.53 -0.59 8.53
CA GLY A 236 -13.25 -0.39 9.79
C GLY A 236 -13.89 1.00 9.91
N ALA A 237 -14.46 1.31 11.07
CA ALA A 237 -15.06 2.62 11.30
C ALA A 237 -13.96 3.67 11.56
N GLY A 238 -14.18 4.91 11.14
CA GLY A 238 -13.16 5.96 11.25
C GLY A 238 -12.69 6.25 12.67
N LYS A 239 -13.47 5.88 13.69
CA LYS A 239 -13.08 5.92 15.11
C LYS A 239 -11.89 5.01 15.46
N ASP A 240 -11.72 3.95 14.68
CA ASP A 240 -10.70 2.90 14.85
C ASP A 240 -9.42 3.28 14.08
N PHE A 241 -9.44 4.40 13.36
CA PHE A 241 -8.32 4.93 12.60
C PHE A 241 -7.94 6.33 13.05
N THR A 242 -6.64 6.60 13.02
CA THR A 242 -6.09 7.92 13.26
C THR A 242 -5.16 8.33 12.14
N LEU A 243 -5.16 9.62 11.82
CA LEU A 243 -4.28 10.21 10.83
C LEU A 243 -3.58 11.42 11.43
N ARG A 244 -2.26 11.48 11.22
CA ARG A 244 -1.42 12.64 11.46
C ARG A 244 -0.68 12.98 10.17
N VAL A 245 -0.81 14.22 9.72
CA VAL A 245 -0.13 14.76 8.53
C VAL A 245 0.87 15.82 8.95
N GLY A 246 2.13 15.65 8.55
CA GLY A 246 3.23 16.56 8.87
C GLY A 246 3.39 16.77 10.37
N ARG A 247 3.36 18.04 10.81
CA ARG A 247 3.41 18.44 12.22
C ARG A 247 2.03 18.60 12.86
N GLY A 248 0.97 18.15 12.16
CA GLY A 248 -0.39 18.22 12.65
C GLY A 248 -0.62 17.36 13.90
N ARG A 249 -1.76 17.56 14.55
CA ARG A 249 -2.20 16.67 15.64
C ARG A 249 -2.76 15.37 15.05
N GLU A 250 -2.52 14.26 15.75
CA GLU A 250 -3.21 13.01 15.50
C GLU A 250 -4.72 13.24 15.63
N SER A 251 -5.48 12.82 14.63
CA SER A 251 -6.93 13.02 14.57
C SER A 251 -7.63 11.75 14.15
N VAL A 252 -8.80 11.50 14.74
CA VAL A 252 -9.65 10.37 14.40
C VAL A 252 -10.38 10.65 13.09
N LEU A 253 -10.52 9.63 12.24
CA LEU A 253 -11.19 9.75 10.95
C LEU A 253 -12.72 9.66 11.10
N ARG A 254 -13.45 10.09 10.08
CA ARG A 254 -14.93 10.09 10.07
C ARG A 254 -15.45 9.24 8.93
N GLY A 255 -16.49 8.45 9.19
CA GLY A 255 -17.10 7.56 8.20
C GLY A 255 -16.46 6.18 8.19
N GLU A 256 -16.51 5.50 7.06
CA GLU A 256 -15.82 4.22 6.84
C GLU A 256 -14.42 4.49 6.31
N VAL A 257 -13.44 3.69 6.76
CA VAL A 257 -12.04 3.83 6.36
C VAL A 257 -11.58 2.53 5.74
N VAL A 258 -10.88 2.64 4.62
CA VAL A 258 -10.23 1.53 3.93
C VAL A 258 -8.76 1.89 3.70
N VAL A 259 -7.87 1.06 4.20
CA VAL A 259 -6.41 1.18 3.98
C VAL A 259 -5.94 -0.01 3.17
N TYR A 260 -5.29 0.25 2.05
CA TYR A 260 -4.49 -0.76 1.37
C TYR A 260 -3.03 -0.63 1.78
N ILE A 261 -2.40 -1.75 2.10
CA ILE A 261 -0.95 -1.89 2.23
C ILE A 261 -0.51 -2.94 1.23
N GLY A 262 0.48 -2.64 0.39
CA GLY A 262 0.97 -3.59 -0.61
C GLY A 262 2.41 -3.34 -1.01
N LYS A 263 2.96 -4.18 -1.88
CA LYS A 263 4.28 -3.98 -2.47
C LYS A 263 4.17 -3.04 -3.67
N ARG A 264 5.12 -2.10 -3.82
CA ARG A 264 5.23 -1.26 -5.02
C ARG A 264 5.50 -2.11 -6.26
N GLY A 265 4.80 -1.83 -7.36
CA GLY A 265 5.03 -2.48 -8.65
C GLY A 265 6.37 -2.09 -9.28
N GLY A 266 6.95 -2.97 -10.09
CA GLY A 266 8.22 -2.72 -10.79
C GLY A 266 9.48 -3.28 -10.10
N SER A 267 9.36 -3.84 -8.89
CA SER A 267 10.31 -4.89 -8.49
C SER A 267 10.08 -6.08 -9.41
N THR A 268 11.05 -6.38 -10.26
CA THR A 268 11.09 -7.60 -11.10
C THR A 268 11.04 -8.89 -10.30
N ASP A 269 11.06 -8.78 -8.98
CA ASP A 269 10.88 -9.87 -8.06
C ASP A 269 9.38 -10.20 -8.02
N SER A 270 8.96 -11.03 -8.97
CA SER A 270 8.23 -12.21 -8.54
C SER A 270 8.93 -12.68 -7.27
N GLU A 271 8.21 -12.83 -6.16
CA GLU A 271 8.66 -13.58 -4.98
C GLU A 271 9.42 -12.76 -3.91
N CYS A 272 8.73 -11.86 -3.21
CA CYS A 272 9.20 -11.34 -1.91
C CYS A 272 8.56 -12.15 -0.76
N PRO A 273 9.13 -13.31 -0.37
CA PRO A 273 8.58 -14.15 0.70
C PRO A 273 8.42 -13.36 2.00
N ASP A 274 9.39 -12.52 2.33
CA ASP A 274 9.39 -11.69 3.53
C ASP A 274 8.19 -10.74 3.60
N PHE A 275 7.87 -10.08 2.49
CA PHE A 275 6.72 -9.20 2.44
C PHE A 275 5.41 -10.00 2.56
N ARG A 276 5.35 -11.21 2.02
CA ARG A 276 4.18 -12.08 2.18
C ARG A 276 3.99 -12.54 3.62
N VAL A 277 5.06 -12.97 4.28
CA VAL A 277 5.07 -13.31 5.72
C VAL A 277 4.61 -12.12 6.55
N PHE A 278 5.12 -10.92 6.25
CA PHE A 278 4.68 -9.67 6.87
C PHE A 278 3.17 -9.43 6.73
N LEU A 279 2.61 -9.59 5.54
CA LEU A 279 1.16 -9.44 5.34
C LEU A 279 0.36 -10.50 6.13
N TYR A 280 0.84 -11.74 6.23
CA TYR A 280 0.22 -12.75 7.07
C TYR A 280 0.29 -12.39 8.56
N ALA A 281 1.40 -11.79 9.02
CA ALA A 281 1.54 -11.31 10.39
C ALA A 281 0.53 -10.18 10.68
N ILE A 282 0.34 -9.23 9.75
CA ILE A 282 -0.73 -8.23 9.86
C ILE A 282 -2.09 -8.92 9.96
N GLN A 283 -2.42 -9.83 9.04
CA GLN A 283 -3.72 -10.50 9.09
C GLN A 283 -3.95 -11.20 10.44
N ARG A 284 -2.95 -11.93 10.94
CA ARG A 284 -3.00 -12.63 12.23
C ARG A 284 -3.16 -11.69 13.42
N ALA A 285 -2.47 -10.54 13.42
CA ALA A 285 -2.58 -9.53 14.47
C ALA A 285 -3.98 -8.90 14.57
N PHE A 286 -4.74 -8.92 13.46
CA PHE A 286 -6.10 -8.38 13.35
C PHE A 286 -7.19 -9.47 13.39
N SER A 287 -6.82 -10.72 13.74
CA SER A 287 -7.74 -11.86 13.89
C SER A 287 -7.95 -12.22 15.37
#